data_AF-A0A0L0SK24-F1
#
_entry.id   AF-A0A0L0SK24-F1
#
_cell.length_a   1.000
_cell.length_b   1.000
_cell.length_c   1.000
_cell.angle_alpha   90.00
_cell.angle_beta   90.00
_cell.angle_gamma   90.00
#
_symmetry.space_group_name_H-M   'P 1'
#
loop_
_entity.id
_entity.type
_entity.pdbx_description
1 polymer ?
#
loop_
_entity_poly.entity_id
_entity_poly.type
_entity_poly.pdbx_seq_one_letter_code
_entity_poly.pdbx_strand_id
1 'polypeptide(L)'
;MNAGTGSNLTWDGIVECDASIMDGESRRWGAVGAVPGVQNPVHGAFALVQQQLAGLLPGGRVPPMMVAGASGAETLARLGVLLVNPDTMVTDRAQRRHQAHRRICADAAVAASSEPDAASAIPAKRPRTDHADPDNDDDILAEWNHDTVGAIAMDHGGHIAAAVSSGGISLKSGGRVGEAAVFGAGCWAQDERPASERAGVGVSCSGTGEHIMQALLAKSCADALSRPEDEMESNVDRIRHVVLGAGELVAEPSVGLIALTARDGSALRQIPYLFMAMPFR
;
A
#
# COMPACT_ATOMS: atom_id res chain seq x y z
N MET A 1 7.35 11.69 -2.23
CA MET A 1 6.32 10.72 -1.83
C MET A 1 7.01 9.40 -1.51
N ASN A 2 6.47 8.59 -0.59
CA ASN A 2 7.08 7.31 -0.23
C ASN A 2 6.61 6.17 -1.16
N ALA A 3 6.96 6.28 -2.45
CA ALA A 3 6.75 5.24 -3.45
C ALA A 3 7.69 5.49 -4.64
N GLY A 4 8.41 4.45 -5.10
CA GLY A 4 9.41 4.60 -6.16
C GLY A 4 10.61 5.47 -5.72
N THR A 5 10.98 6.45 -6.55
CA THR A 5 12.10 7.37 -6.24
C THR A 5 11.76 8.27 -5.04
N GLY A 6 12.69 8.38 -4.08
CA GLY A 6 12.49 9.12 -2.84
C GLY A 6 11.71 8.36 -1.75
N SER A 7 11.54 7.05 -1.92
CA SER A 7 10.99 6.16 -0.90
C SER A 7 11.79 6.17 0.39
N ASN A 8 11.15 5.73 1.47
CA ASN A 8 11.81 5.36 2.71
C ASN A 8 12.91 4.34 2.46
N LEU A 9 14.01 4.52 3.18
CA LEU A 9 15.17 3.64 3.08
C LEU A 9 15.05 2.53 4.13
N THR A 10 15.53 1.35 3.77
CA THR A 10 15.75 0.24 4.71
C THR A 10 16.79 0.63 5.76
N TRP A 11 16.98 -0.21 6.77
CA TRP A 11 18.05 -0.04 7.76
C TRP A 11 19.42 0.23 7.10
N ASP A 12 19.71 -0.50 6.02
CA ASP A 12 20.96 -0.43 5.26
C ASP A 12 21.01 0.73 4.24
N GLY A 13 19.98 1.57 4.18
CA GLY A 13 19.97 2.76 3.32
C GLY A 13 19.51 2.48 1.87
N ILE A 14 18.88 1.34 1.62
CA ILE A 14 18.46 0.91 0.27
C ILE A 14 16.98 1.24 0.05
N VAL A 15 16.62 1.65 -1.17
CA VAL A 15 15.22 1.73 -1.60
C VAL A 15 14.72 0.35 -2.03
N GLU A 16 13.70 -0.15 -1.33
CA GLU A 16 12.95 -1.35 -1.70
C GLU A 16 11.46 -1.01 -1.76
N CYS A 17 10.81 -1.26 -2.89
CA CYS A 17 9.41 -0.88 -3.07
C CYS A 17 8.47 -2.08 -3.12
N ASP A 18 7.24 -1.82 -2.68
CA ASP A 18 6.09 -2.70 -2.78
C ASP A 18 5.05 -2.05 -3.70
N ALA A 19 4.42 -2.81 -4.59
CA ALA A 19 3.28 -2.33 -5.36
C ALA A 19 2.41 -3.46 -5.87
N SER A 20 1.14 -3.16 -6.12
CA SER A 20 0.23 -4.07 -6.80
C SER A 20 -0.84 -3.34 -7.60
N ILE A 21 -1.42 -4.07 -8.55
CA ILE A 21 -2.54 -3.62 -9.37
C ILE A 21 -3.50 -4.78 -9.62
N MET A 22 -4.80 -4.49 -9.59
CA MET A 22 -5.87 -5.43 -9.90
C MET A 22 -6.73 -4.91 -11.03
N ASP A 23 -7.04 -5.80 -11.98
CA ASP A 23 -8.04 -5.58 -13.01
C ASP A 23 -9.38 -6.19 -12.58
N GLY A 24 -10.45 -5.40 -12.65
CA GLY A 24 -11.78 -5.76 -12.17
C GLY A 24 -12.50 -6.76 -13.06
N GLU A 25 -12.28 -6.68 -14.37
CA GLU A 25 -12.91 -7.53 -15.38
C GLU A 25 -12.32 -8.95 -15.34
N SER A 26 -11.01 -9.06 -15.60
CA SER A 26 -10.32 -10.35 -15.69
C SER A 26 -10.00 -10.95 -14.32
N ARG A 27 -10.10 -10.16 -13.25
CA ARG A 27 -9.73 -10.52 -11.88
C ARG A 27 -8.25 -10.87 -11.73
N ARG A 28 -7.41 -10.50 -12.70
CA ARG A 28 -5.97 -10.67 -12.63
C ARG A 28 -5.38 -9.64 -11.69
N TRP A 29 -4.35 -10.07 -10.96
CA TRP A 29 -3.64 -9.24 -10.00
C TRP A 29 -2.14 -9.47 -10.15
N GLY A 30 -1.39 -8.37 -10.12
CA GLY A 30 0.06 -8.38 -10.22
C GLY A 30 0.67 -7.64 -9.04
N ALA A 31 1.81 -8.11 -8.54
CA ALA A 31 2.53 -7.44 -7.45
C ALA A 31 4.04 -7.61 -7.49
N VAL A 32 4.71 -6.63 -6.90
CA VAL A 32 6.15 -6.63 -6.68
C VAL A 32 6.39 -6.33 -5.19
N GLY A 33 7.23 -7.13 -4.53
CA GLY A 33 7.53 -6.97 -3.11
C GLY A 33 9.02 -6.76 -2.86
N ALA A 34 9.38 -5.79 -2.02
CA ALA A 34 10.76 -5.46 -1.66
C ALA A 34 11.72 -5.42 -2.88
N VAL A 35 11.27 -4.87 -4.01
CA VAL A 35 12.09 -4.84 -5.22
C VAL A 35 13.02 -3.62 -5.22
N PRO A 36 14.34 -3.81 -5.35
CA PRO A 36 15.27 -2.71 -5.54
C PRO A 36 15.35 -2.29 -7.01
N GLY A 37 15.66 -1.02 -7.27
CA GLY A 37 16.00 -0.52 -8.61
C GLY A 37 14.85 -0.45 -9.61
N VAL A 38 13.64 -0.86 -9.26
CA VAL A 38 12.46 -0.70 -10.13
C VAL A 38 11.91 0.71 -9.98
N GLN A 39 12.19 1.58 -10.96
CA GLN A 39 11.88 3.02 -10.85
C GLN A 39 10.39 3.28 -10.61
N ASN A 40 9.52 2.52 -11.28
CA ASN A 40 8.07 2.60 -11.19
C ASN A 40 7.51 1.23 -10.79
N PRO A 41 7.43 0.89 -9.50
CA PRO A 41 7.05 -0.44 -9.02
C PRO A 41 5.69 -0.92 -9.55
N VAL A 42 4.72 -0.02 -9.69
CA VAL A 42 3.39 -0.32 -10.24
C VAL A 42 3.44 -0.78 -11.71
N HIS A 43 4.41 -0.32 -12.51
CA HIS A 43 4.62 -0.85 -13.87
C HIS A 43 5.10 -2.29 -13.84
N GLY A 44 5.88 -2.67 -12.83
CA GLY A 44 6.27 -4.06 -12.60
C GLY A 44 5.07 -4.95 -12.29
N ALA A 45 4.21 -4.49 -11.38
CA ALA A 45 2.95 -5.17 -11.08
C ALA A 45 2.04 -5.29 -12.32
N PHE A 46 1.92 -4.22 -13.10
CA PHE A 46 1.14 -4.21 -14.35
C PHE A 46 1.71 -5.18 -15.39
N ALA A 47 3.03 -5.24 -15.56
CA ALA A 47 3.65 -6.20 -16.48
C ALA A 47 3.31 -7.67 -16.15
N LEU A 48 3.18 -8.00 -14.87
CA LEU A 48 2.73 -9.33 -14.43
C LEU A 48 1.26 -9.59 -14.77
N VAL A 49 0.39 -8.59 -14.63
CA VAL A 49 -1.02 -8.69 -15.09
C VAL A 49 -1.06 -8.94 -16.60
N GLN A 50 -0.31 -8.16 -17.38
CA GLN A 50 -0.24 -8.34 -18.84
C GLN A 50 0.27 -9.74 -19.23
N GLN A 51 1.27 -10.26 -18.53
CA GLN A 51 1.77 -11.62 -18.77
C GLN A 51 0.71 -12.68 -18.46
N GLN A 52 -0.09 -12.50 -17.40
CA GLN A 52 -1.20 -13.39 -17.07
C GLN A 52 -2.30 -13.38 -18.14
N LEU A 53 -2.62 -12.20 -18.68
CA LEU A 53 -3.60 -12.03 -19.75
C LEU A 53 -3.13 -12.63 -21.08
N ALA A 54 -1.81 -12.66 -21.33
CA ALA A 54 -1.22 -13.31 -22.51
C ALA A 54 -1.33 -14.86 -22.48
N GLY A 55 -1.75 -15.45 -21.36
CA GLY A 55 -1.97 -16.89 -21.22
C GLY A 55 -0.81 -17.64 -20.56
N LEU A 56 -0.70 -18.94 -20.84
CA LEU A 56 0.31 -19.80 -20.22
C LEU A 56 1.71 -19.55 -20.81
N LEU A 57 2.73 -19.68 -19.96
CA LEU A 57 4.12 -19.68 -20.37
C LEU A 57 4.49 -21.01 -21.07
N PRO A 58 5.62 -21.07 -21.80
CA PRO A 58 6.10 -22.30 -22.43
C PRO A 58 6.13 -23.48 -21.45
N GLY A 59 5.63 -24.62 -21.93
CA GLY A 59 5.44 -25.83 -21.12
C GLY A 59 4.17 -25.82 -20.28
N GLY A 60 3.20 -24.94 -20.55
CA GLY A 60 1.92 -24.88 -19.84
C GLY A 60 2.04 -24.28 -18.43
N ARG A 61 3.12 -23.57 -18.13
CA ARG A 61 3.36 -23.01 -16.79
C ARG A 61 2.50 -21.77 -16.57
N VAL A 62 2.01 -21.61 -15.34
CA VAL A 62 1.21 -20.45 -14.94
C VAL A 62 2.14 -19.24 -14.73
N PRO A 63 1.86 -18.06 -15.33
CA PRO A 63 2.59 -16.85 -15.04
C PRO A 63 2.51 -16.45 -13.55
N PRO A 64 3.58 -15.93 -12.94
CA PRO A 64 3.54 -15.50 -11.55
C PRO A 64 2.62 -14.28 -11.38
N MET A 65 1.83 -14.26 -10.30
CA MET A 65 1.09 -13.07 -9.88
C MET A 65 1.96 -12.10 -9.09
N MET A 66 3.04 -12.57 -8.47
CA MET A 66 3.92 -11.76 -7.65
C MET A 66 5.37 -12.19 -7.83
N VAL A 67 6.29 -11.22 -7.79
CA VAL A 67 7.73 -11.44 -7.65
C VAL A 67 8.29 -10.55 -6.55
N ALA A 68 9.44 -10.91 -5.96
CA ALA A 68 10.01 -10.14 -4.87
C ALA A 68 11.54 -10.11 -4.89
N GLY A 69 12.11 -9.11 -4.22
CA GLY A 69 13.56 -8.95 -4.04
C GLY A 69 14.30 -8.69 -5.35
N ALA A 70 15.63 -8.78 -5.29
CA ALA A 70 16.52 -8.55 -6.43
C ALA A 70 16.21 -9.50 -7.62
N SER A 71 16.03 -10.80 -7.37
CA SER A 71 15.65 -11.77 -8.42
C SER A 71 14.29 -11.46 -9.05
N GLY A 72 13.37 -10.88 -8.27
CA GLY A 72 12.09 -10.38 -8.77
C GLY A 72 12.30 -9.20 -9.70
N ALA A 73 13.11 -8.21 -9.32
CA ALA A 73 13.46 -7.08 -10.17
C ALA A 73 14.08 -7.53 -11.51
N GLU A 74 15.00 -8.49 -11.50
CA GLU A 74 15.56 -9.08 -12.73
C GLU A 74 14.49 -9.75 -13.61
N THR A 75 13.49 -10.37 -12.99
CA THR A 75 12.34 -10.94 -13.71
C THR A 75 11.55 -9.85 -14.42
N LEU A 76 11.30 -8.72 -13.75
CA LEU A 76 10.61 -7.57 -14.33
C LEU A 76 11.42 -6.94 -15.47
N ALA A 77 12.75 -6.90 -15.36
CA ALA A 77 13.63 -6.43 -16.44
C ALA A 77 13.42 -7.25 -17.74
N ARG A 78 13.30 -8.58 -17.61
CA ARG A 78 13.00 -9.47 -18.75
C ARG A 78 11.60 -9.25 -19.34
N LEU A 79 10.69 -8.66 -18.57
CA LEU A 79 9.36 -8.23 -19.02
C LEU A 79 9.35 -6.81 -19.60
N GLY A 80 10.52 -6.17 -19.75
CA GLY A 80 10.65 -4.83 -20.31
C GLY A 80 10.44 -3.71 -19.30
N VAL A 81 10.41 -4.00 -18.01
CA VAL A 81 10.30 -2.98 -16.95
C VAL A 81 11.65 -2.31 -16.75
N LEU A 82 11.65 -0.98 -16.65
CA LEU A 82 12.87 -0.19 -16.46
C LEU A 82 13.46 -0.43 -15.06
N LEU A 83 14.69 -0.95 -15.04
CA LEU A 83 15.54 -0.99 -13.85
C LEU A 83 16.59 0.12 -13.94
N VAL A 84 16.79 0.78 -12.80
CA VAL A 84 17.84 1.78 -12.58
C VAL A 84 18.76 1.31 -11.46
N ASN A 85 19.93 1.94 -11.33
CA ASN A 85 20.76 1.74 -10.15
C ASN A 85 19.96 2.18 -8.90
N PRO A 86 19.74 1.30 -7.89
CA PRO A 86 19.01 1.64 -6.67
C PRO A 86 19.50 2.93 -5.99
N ASP A 87 20.81 3.21 -6.04
CA ASP A 87 21.39 4.41 -5.42
C ASP A 87 20.84 5.71 -6.05
N THR A 88 20.49 5.68 -7.34
CA THR A 88 19.92 6.85 -8.04
C THR A 88 18.47 7.13 -7.63
N MET A 89 17.81 6.19 -6.95
CA MET A 89 16.46 6.37 -6.42
C MET A 89 16.48 7.02 -5.02
N VAL A 90 17.65 7.11 -4.38
CA VAL A 90 17.84 7.79 -3.10
C VAL A 90 17.92 9.29 -3.35
N THR A 91 16.99 10.03 -2.75
CA THR A 91 16.99 11.50 -2.80
C THR A 91 17.64 12.07 -1.54
N ASP A 92 18.14 13.30 -1.61
CA ASP A 92 18.69 14.00 -0.45
C ASP A 92 17.69 14.03 0.73
N ARG A 93 16.40 14.24 0.44
CA ARG A 93 15.34 14.21 1.45
C ARG A 93 15.20 12.82 2.10
N ALA A 94 15.20 11.74 1.31
CA ALA A 94 15.13 10.39 1.83
C ALA A 94 16.35 10.04 2.70
N GLN A 95 17.54 10.49 2.29
CA GLN A 95 18.77 10.29 3.04
C GLN A 95 18.80 11.08 4.36
N ARG A 96 18.38 12.35 4.36
CA ARG A 96 18.23 13.15 5.60
C ARG A 96 17.26 12.49 6.58
N ARG A 97 16.08 12.05 6.11
CA ARG A 97 15.10 11.33 6.92
C ARG A 97 15.65 10.03 7.50
N HIS A 98 16.37 9.24 6.70
CA HIS A 98 17.01 8.01 7.19
C HIS A 98 18.03 8.29 8.30
N GLN A 99 18.90 9.29 8.11
CA GLN A 99 19.88 9.68 9.12
C GLN A 99 19.22 10.16 10.42
N ALA A 100 18.16 10.97 10.30
CA ALA A 100 17.38 11.45 11.44
C ALA A 100 16.74 10.29 12.22
N HIS A 101 16.04 9.38 11.54
CA HIS A 101 15.43 8.21 12.20
C HIS A 101 16.47 7.28 12.83
N ARG A 102 17.65 7.11 12.21
CA ARG A 102 18.73 6.31 12.81
C ARG A 102 19.25 6.91 14.11
N ARG A 103 19.36 8.24 14.20
CA ARG A 103 19.75 8.93 15.44
C ARG A 103 18.70 8.69 16.53
N ILE A 104 17.41 8.85 16.21
CA ILE A 104 16.32 8.58 17.16
C ILE A 104 16.38 7.13 17.67
N CYS A 105 16.56 6.14 16.79
CA CYS A 105 16.68 4.74 17.21
C CYS A 105 17.93 4.49 18.07
N ALA A 106 19.06 5.14 17.77
CA ALA A 106 20.28 5.02 18.55
C ALA A 106 20.10 5.63 19.95
N ASP A 107 19.53 6.82 20.04
CA ASP A 107 19.25 7.51 21.30
C ASP A 107 18.27 6.69 22.17
N ALA A 108 17.23 6.13 21.56
CA ALA A 108 16.29 5.23 22.23
C ALA A 108 16.96 3.94 22.73
N ALA A 109 17.88 3.35 21.94
CA ALA A 109 18.63 2.16 22.37
C ALA A 109 19.57 2.46 23.56
N VAL A 110 20.17 3.65 23.58
CA VAL A 110 20.96 4.12 24.74
C VAL A 110 20.05 4.31 25.96
N ALA A 111 18.90 4.96 25.81
CA ALA A 111 17.94 5.17 26.90
C ALA A 111 17.39 3.85 27.47
N ALA A 112 17.07 2.88 26.60
CA ALA A 112 16.61 1.54 26.98
C ALA A 112 17.66 0.75 27.77
N SER A 113 18.95 1.01 27.54
CA SER A 113 20.04 0.38 28.30
C SER A 113 20.17 0.91 29.74
N SER A 114 19.67 2.13 30.00
CA SER A 114 19.61 2.73 31.33
C SER A 114 18.28 2.49 32.07
N GLU A 115 17.15 2.43 31.34
CA GLU A 115 15.81 2.15 31.88
C GLU A 115 15.04 1.21 30.92
N PRO A 116 14.81 -0.06 31.29
CA PRO A 116 14.20 -1.06 30.40
C PRO A 116 12.81 -0.70 29.88
N ASP A 117 12.03 0.07 30.66
CA ASP A 117 10.66 0.49 30.31
C ASP A 117 10.63 1.67 29.30
N ALA A 118 11.76 2.34 29.04
CA ALA A 118 11.84 3.45 28.09
C ALA A 118 11.85 3.00 26.62
N ALA A 119 12.10 1.71 26.35
CA ALA A 119 12.28 1.16 25.00
C ALA A 119 11.00 1.17 24.13
N SER A 120 9.81 1.26 24.73
CA SER A 120 8.53 1.25 24.00
C SER A 120 7.91 2.63 23.80
N ALA A 121 8.57 3.70 24.27
CA ALA A 121 8.07 5.06 24.13
C ALA A 121 8.12 5.49 22.66
N ILE A 122 6.99 5.36 21.96
CA ILE A 122 6.79 5.93 20.62
C ILE A 122 6.89 7.46 20.77
N PRO A 123 7.74 8.16 19.99
CA PRO A 123 7.75 9.62 19.99
C PRO A 123 6.33 10.14 19.73
N ALA A 124 5.82 11.04 20.57
CA ALA A 124 4.46 11.55 20.44
C ALA A 124 4.20 12.04 19.01
N LYS A 125 3.17 11.49 18.33
CA LYS A 125 2.72 11.97 17.01
C LYS A 125 2.42 13.47 17.13
N ARG A 126 3.23 14.32 16.51
CA ARG A 126 2.84 15.72 16.32
C ARG A 126 1.75 15.79 15.26
N PRO A 127 0.66 16.55 15.48
CA PRO A 127 -0.39 16.71 14.48
C PRO A 127 0.21 17.30 13.19
N ARG A 128 -0.18 16.76 12.04
CA ARG A 128 0.16 17.33 10.73
C ARG A 128 -0.34 18.77 10.71
N THR A 129 0.55 19.73 10.52
CA THR A 129 0.17 21.08 10.13
C THR A 129 -0.05 21.09 8.63
N ASP A 130 -1.02 21.87 8.17
CA ASP A 130 -1.34 22.04 6.73
C ASP A 130 -0.18 22.70 5.94
N HIS A 131 0.89 23.07 6.66
CA HIS A 131 2.11 23.74 6.20
C HIS A 131 3.37 23.01 6.67
N ALA A 132 3.39 21.67 6.65
CA ALA A 132 4.63 20.93 6.85
C ALA A 132 5.63 21.32 5.75
N ASP A 133 6.74 21.94 6.14
CA ASP A 133 7.79 22.29 5.21
C ASP A 133 8.64 21.03 4.97
N PRO A 134 8.65 20.47 3.75
CA PRO A 134 9.38 19.24 3.47
C PRO A 134 10.90 19.33 3.65
N ASP A 135 11.43 20.55 3.82
CA ASP A 135 12.84 20.83 4.10
C ASP A 135 13.11 21.26 5.56
N ASN A 136 12.09 21.32 6.42
CA ASN A 136 12.25 21.59 7.85
C ASN A 136 12.64 20.32 8.61
N ASP A 137 13.79 20.36 9.28
CA ASP A 137 14.33 19.23 10.06
C ASP A 137 13.36 18.76 11.16
N ASP A 138 12.57 19.66 11.77
CA ASP A 138 11.58 19.30 12.80
C ASP A 138 10.39 18.50 12.23
N ASP A 139 10.00 18.77 10.98
CA ASP A 139 8.93 18.02 10.29
C ASP A 139 9.46 16.67 9.78
N ILE A 140 10.72 16.61 9.34
CA ILE A 140 11.43 15.36 8.98
C ILE A 140 11.55 14.43 10.19
N LEU A 141 11.77 14.96 11.39
CA LEU A 141 11.83 14.21 12.65
C LEU A 141 10.47 13.69 13.11
N ALA A 142 9.38 14.36 12.74
CA ALA A 142 8.01 13.97 13.05
C ALA A 142 7.40 13.00 12.02
N GLU A 143 7.95 12.93 10.80
CA GLU A 143 7.51 12.06 9.70
C GLU A 143 7.92 10.58 9.91
N TRP A 144 7.35 9.92 10.92
CA TRP A 144 7.19 8.46 10.93
C TRP A 144 6.14 7.98 9.92
N ASN A 145 5.81 8.82 8.93
CA ASN A 145 4.62 8.69 8.11
C ASN A 145 4.69 7.47 7.18
N HIS A 146 3.61 6.69 7.26
CA HIS A 146 3.25 5.60 6.36
C HIS A 146 2.63 6.15 5.07
N ASP A 147 3.41 6.92 4.32
CA ASP A 147 2.92 7.48 3.06
C ASP A 147 2.90 6.36 2.01
N THR A 148 1.71 5.87 1.68
CA THR A 148 1.47 4.96 0.55
C THR A 148 0.63 5.73 -0.47
N VAL A 149 0.87 5.53 -1.77
CA VAL A 149 0.05 6.12 -2.83
C VAL A 149 -0.86 5.06 -3.43
N GLY A 150 -2.11 5.43 -3.69
CA GLY A 150 -3.15 4.54 -4.19
C GLY A 150 -4.06 5.24 -5.18
N ALA A 151 -4.58 4.49 -6.14
CA ALA A 151 -5.49 5.00 -7.16
C ALA A 151 -6.54 3.96 -7.53
N ILE A 152 -7.73 4.44 -7.86
CA ILE A 152 -8.83 3.65 -8.41
C ILE A 152 -9.35 4.39 -9.63
N ALA A 153 -9.60 3.66 -10.72
CA ALA A 153 -10.18 4.20 -11.94
C ALA A 153 -11.35 3.32 -12.38
N MET A 154 -12.31 3.94 -13.05
CA MET A 154 -13.38 3.26 -13.77
C MET A 154 -13.53 3.90 -15.14
N ASP A 155 -13.64 3.07 -16.18
CA ASP A 155 -13.86 3.56 -17.54
C ASP A 155 -15.36 3.72 -17.88
N HIS A 156 -15.65 4.11 -19.12
CA HIS A 156 -17.03 4.29 -19.59
C HIS A 156 -17.80 2.97 -19.77
N GLY A 157 -17.10 1.84 -19.81
CA GLY A 157 -17.70 0.49 -19.85
C GLY A 157 -18.07 -0.03 -18.46
N GLY A 158 -17.67 0.69 -17.40
CA GLY A 158 -17.84 0.23 -16.01
C GLY A 158 -16.73 -0.70 -15.55
N HIS A 159 -15.63 -0.81 -16.31
CA HIS A 159 -14.47 -1.60 -15.92
C HIS A 159 -13.67 -0.86 -14.86
N ILE A 160 -13.39 -1.54 -13.75
CA ILE A 160 -12.72 -0.96 -12.58
C ILE A 160 -11.29 -1.50 -12.48
N ALA A 161 -10.34 -0.63 -12.21
CA ALA A 161 -8.98 -1.00 -11.84
C ALA A 161 -8.55 -0.29 -10.55
N ALA A 162 -7.75 -0.95 -9.73
CA ALA A 162 -7.20 -0.38 -8.51
C ALA A 162 -5.73 -0.73 -8.36
N ALA A 163 -4.92 0.22 -7.91
CA ALA A 163 -3.48 0.05 -7.73
C ALA A 163 -2.99 0.77 -6.48
N VAL A 164 -1.90 0.25 -5.92
CA VAL A 164 -1.23 0.80 -4.74
C VAL A 164 0.29 0.64 -4.87
N SER A 165 1.06 1.61 -4.37
CA SER A 165 2.52 1.54 -4.31
C SER A 165 3.06 2.24 -3.06
N SER A 166 4.08 1.63 -2.46
CA SER A 166 4.71 2.10 -1.22
C SER A 166 6.20 1.80 -1.20
N GLY A 167 6.98 2.68 -0.58
CA GLY A 167 8.35 2.40 -0.13
C GLY A 167 8.40 1.64 1.20
N GLY A 168 7.25 1.50 1.87
CA GLY A 168 7.15 0.89 3.20
C GLY A 168 7.62 1.80 4.32
N ILE A 169 7.81 1.24 5.50
CA ILE A 169 8.18 1.97 6.71
C ILE A 169 9.66 2.36 6.68
N SER A 170 9.99 3.50 7.29
CA SER A 170 11.39 3.91 7.49
C SER A 170 12.16 2.89 8.30
N LEU A 171 13.42 2.66 7.93
CA LEU A 171 14.33 1.74 8.62
C LEU A 171 13.83 0.30 8.71
N LYS A 172 12.92 -0.10 7.80
CA LYS A 172 12.51 -1.50 7.69
C LYS A 172 13.73 -2.40 7.45
N SER A 173 13.67 -3.62 7.97
CA SER A 173 14.63 -4.67 7.60
C SER A 173 14.58 -4.89 6.08
N GLY A 174 15.74 -5.12 5.46
CA GLY A 174 15.80 -5.50 4.05
C GLY A 174 14.95 -6.74 3.78
N GLY A 175 14.18 -6.70 2.69
CA GLY A 175 13.23 -7.77 2.34
C GLY A 175 11.87 -7.69 3.05
N ARG A 176 11.61 -6.71 3.92
CA ARG A 176 10.27 -6.52 4.50
C ARG A 176 9.28 -6.11 3.41
N VAL A 177 8.19 -6.85 3.31
CA VAL A 177 7.07 -6.61 2.38
C VAL A 177 5.86 -6.08 3.16
N GLY A 178 5.26 -5.00 2.66
CA GLY A 178 4.04 -4.38 3.19
C GLY A 178 2.76 -4.73 2.43
N GLU A 179 1.68 -4.06 2.84
CA GLU A 179 0.33 -4.22 2.32
C GLU A 179 0.23 -4.02 0.81
N ALA A 180 1.05 -3.11 0.27
CA ALA A 180 1.00 -2.73 -1.14
C ALA A 180 1.33 -3.89 -2.08
N ALA A 181 1.98 -4.96 -1.59
CA ALA A 181 2.31 -6.16 -2.38
C ALA A 181 1.57 -7.42 -1.92
N VAL A 182 0.56 -7.31 -1.05
CA VAL A 182 -0.20 -8.45 -0.53
C VAL A 182 -1.61 -8.50 -1.13
N PHE A 183 -1.97 -9.64 -1.72
CA PHE A 183 -3.25 -9.85 -2.38
C PHE A 183 -4.42 -9.61 -1.42
N GLY A 184 -5.32 -8.71 -1.81
CA GLY A 184 -6.50 -8.35 -1.02
C GLY A 184 -6.22 -7.41 0.17
N ALA A 185 -4.96 -7.07 0.44
CA ALA A 185 -4.62 -6.11 1.49
C ALA A 185 -4.56 -4.67 0.94
N GLY A 186 -3.61 -4.39 0.05
CA GLY A 186 -3.33 -3.01 -0.40
C GLY A 186 -4.32 -2.47 -1.43
N CYS A 187 -4.78 -3.30 -2.37
CA CYS A 187 -5.80 -2.89 -3.34
C CYS A 187 -6.72 -4.05 -3.74
N TRP A 188 -7.89 -3.70 -4.29
CA TRP A 188 -8.85 -4.64 -4.85
C TRP A 188 -9.66 -3.98 -5.96
N ALA A 189 -9.96 -4.71 -7.03
CA ALA A 189 -10.86 -4.28 -8.08
C ALA A 189 -11.74 -5.44 -8.53
N GLN A 190 -13.04 -5.19 -8.68
CA GLN A 190 -13.99 -6.12 -9.27
C GLN A 190 -15.00 -5.33 -10.09
N ASP A 191 -15.31 -5.82 -11.28
CA ASP A 191 -16.42 -5.29 -12.04
C ASP A 191 -17.76 -5.77 -11.46
N GLU A 192 -18.82 -5.06 -11.82
CA GLU A 192 -20.16 -5.49 -11.52
C GLU A 192 -20.44 -6.87 -12.12
N ARG A 193 -21.14 -7.71 -11.35
CA ARG A 193 -21.56 -9.04 -11.80
C ARG A 193 -23.08 -9.11 -11.79
N PRO A 194 -23.74 -8.85 -12.95
CA PRO A 194 -25.20 -8.76 -13.04
C PRO A 194 -25.90 -10.01 -12.50
N ALA A 195 -25.35 -11.20 -12.76
CA ALA A 195 -25.89 -12.47 -12.29
C ALA A 195 -25.88 -12.65 -10.76
N SER A 196 -25.15 -11.82 -10.02
CA SER A 196 -25.00 -11.92 -8.56
C SER A 196 -25.50 -10.70 -7.80
N GLU A 197 -26.05 -9.69 -8.51
CA GLU A 197 -26.51 -8.41 -7.96
C GLU A 197 -25.43 -7.64 -7.15
N ARG A 198 -24.16 -8.05 -7.31
CA ARG A 198 -23.02 -7.44 -6.65
C ARG A 198 -22.52 -6.26 -7.45
N ALA A 199 -22.40 -5.10 -6.79
CA ALA A 199 -21.78 -3.93 -7.37
C ALA A 199 -20.32 -4.20 -7.78
N GLY A 200 -19.88 -3.46 -8.80
CA GLY A 200 -18.47 -3.25 -9.05
C GLY A 200 -17.86 -2.47 -7.89
N VAL A 201 -16.64 -2.81 -7.49
CA VAL A 201 -15.96 -2.15 -6.37
C VAL A 201 -14.46 -2.03 -6.66
N GLY A 202 -13.91 -0.85 -6.44
CA GLY A 202 -12.47 -0.60 -6.36
C GLY A 202 -12.09 -0.10 -4.97
N VAL A 203 -10.96 -0.57 -4.43
CA VAL A 203 -10.44 -0.16 -3.12
C VAL A 203 -8.91 -0.02 -3.21
N SER A 204 -8.36 1.01 -2.56
CA SER A 204 -6.92 1.15 -2.31
C SER A 204 -6.68 1.66 -0.91
N CYS A 205 -5.71 1.06 -0.20
CA CYS A 205 -5.43 1.32 1.20
C CYS A 205 -4.06 2.01 1.38
N SER A 206 -3.90 2.72 2.51
CA SER A 206 -2.67 3.34 2.98
C SER A 206 -2.64 3.30 4.51
N GLY A 207 -1.44 3.36 5.10
CA GLY A 207 -1.27 3.41 6.56
C GLY A 207 -0.42 2.27 7.10
N THR A 208 -0.74 1.80 8.31
CA THR A 208 0.01 0.76 9.01
C THR A 208 -0.17 -0.59 8.30
N GLY A 209 0.82 -0.94 7.46
CA GLY A 209 0.76 -2.10 6.57
C GLY A 209 0.41 -3.42 7.27
N GLU A 210 0.95 -3.68 8.47
CA GLU A 210 0.69 -4.90 9.24
C GLU A 210 -0.81 -5.08 9.55
N HIS A 211 -1.51 -4.02 9.99
CA HIS A 211 -2.94 -4.08 10.28
C HIS A 211 -3.76 -4.26 9.00
N ILE A 212 -3.36 -3.57 7.92
CA ILE A 212 -4.02 -3.68 6.60
C ILE A 212 -3.89 -5.12 6.07
N MET A 213 -2.72 -5.74 6.22
CA MET A 213 -2.46 -7.13 5.84
C MET A 213 -3.27 -8.12 6.69
N GLN A 214 -3.27 -7.98 8.01
CA GLN A 214 -4.03 -8.86 8.91
C GLN A 214 -5.53 -8.83 8.63
N ALA A 215 -6.06 -7.65 8.28
CA ALA A 215 -7.47 -7.44 7.96
C ALA A 215 -7.86 -7.88 6.54
N LEU A 216 -6.89 -8.12 5.64
CA LEU A 216 -7.11 -8.16 4.19
C LEU A 216 -7.99 -6.99 3.75
N LEU A 217 -7.61 -5.78 4.18
CA LEU A 217 -8.55 -4.67 4.29
C LEU A 217 -9.24 -4.32 2.97
N ALA A 218 -8.49 -4.21 1.86
CA ALA A 218 -9.07 -3.83 0.58
C ALA A 218 -10.16 -4.83 0.13
N LYS A 219 -9.90 -6.13 0.28
CA LYS A 219 -10.84 -7.19 -0.05
C LYS A 219 -12.03 -7.20 0.90
N SER A 220 -11.79 -7.08 2.20
CA SER A 220 -12.85 -7.04 3.22
C SER A 220 -13.79 -5.85 3.03
N CYS A 221 -13.23 -4.69 2.65
CA CYS A 221 -14.01 -3.51 2.24
C CYS A 221 -14.83 -3.78 0.99
N ALA A 222 -14.24 -4.40 -0.03
CA ALA A 222 -14.96 -4.72 -1.26
C ALA A 222 -16.11 -5.71 -1.02
N ASP A 223 -15.91 -6.70 -0.15
CA ASP A 223 -16.96 -7.65 0.22
C ASP A 223 -18.12 -6.98 0.96
N ALA A 224 -17.86 -5.97 1.80
CA ALA A 224 -18.89 -5.18 2.45
C ALA A 224 -19.64 -4.30 1.44
N LEU A 225 -18.90 -3.54 0.63
CA LEU A 225 -19.45 -2.55 -0.31
C LEU A 225 -20.19 -3.16 -1.52
N SER A 226 -19.88 -4.42 -1.88
CA SER A 226 -20.48 -5.06 -3.05
C SER A 226 -21.93 -5.51 -2.84
N ARG A 227 -22.42 -5.56 -1.60
CA ARG A 227 -23.73 -6.12 -1.24
C ARG A 227 -24.90 -5.18 -1.64
N PRO A 228 -26.01 -5.72 -2.17
CA PRO A 228 -27.13 -4.93 -2.72
C PRO A 228 -27.97 -4.19 -1.67
N GLU A 229 -28.09 -4.72 -0.47
CA GLU A 229 -29.05 -4.24 0.55
C GLU A 229 -28.44 -3.27 1.58
N ASP A 230 -27.15 -2.96 1.47
CA ASP A 230 -26.43 -2.30 2.55
C ASP A 230 -26.33 -0.78 2.38
N GLU A 231 -26.85 -0.07 3.39
CA GLU A 231 -26.67 1.37 3.53
C GLU A 231 -25.21 1.73 3.84
N MET A 232 -24.82 2.97 3.51
CA MET A 232 -23.46 3.48 3.71
C MET A 232 -22.98 3.28 5.14
N GLU A 233 -23.81 3.62 6.13
CA GLU A 233 -23.48 3.56 7.55
C GLU A 233 -23.17 2.13 8.00
N SER A 234 -23.97 1.14 7.58
CA SER A 234 -23.69 -0.27 7.85
C SER A 234 -22.36 -0.73 7.24
N ASN A 235 -22.03 -0.23 6.04
CA ASN A 235 -20.76 -0.52 5.40
C ASN A 235 -19.57 0.10 6.16
N VAL A 236 -19.72 1.35 6.63
CA VAL A 236 -18.70 2.00 7.47
C VAL A 236 -18.45 1.19 8.74
N ASP A 237 -19.51 0.80 9.45
CA ASP A 237 -19.37 0.07 10.70
C ASP A 237 -18.73 -1.31 10.53
N ARG A 238 -19.03 -2.02 9.44
CA ARG A 238 -18.34 -3.27 9.12
C ARG A 238 -16.87 -3.06 8.82
N ILE A 239 -16.53 -2.04 8.06
CA ILE A 239 -15.12 -1.73 7.75
C ILE A 239 -14.39 -1.33 9.04
N ARG A 240 -15.02 -0.55 9.92
CA ARG A 240 -14.49 -0.26 11.26
C ARG A 240 -14.23 -1.54 12.03
N HIS A 241 -15.22 -2.44 12.13
CA HIS A 241 -15.04 -3.72 12.81
C HIS A 241 -13.90 -4.56 12.26
N VAL A 242 -13.68 -4.54 10.93
CA VAL A 242 -12.54 -5.22 10.29
C VAL A 242 -11.21 -4.62 10.74
N VAL A 243 -11.10 -3.28 10.77
CA VAL A 243 -9.88 -2.59 11.22
C VAL A 243 -9.63 -2.81 12.72
N LEU A 244 -10.68 -2.71 13.55
CA LEU A 244 -10.63 -2.91 15.00
C LEU A 244 -10.33 -4.37 15.39
N GLY A 245 -10.81 -5.33 14.60
CA GLY A 245 -10.64 -6.75 14.85
C GLY A 245 -9.26 -7.29 14.46
N ALA A 246 -8.41 -6.48 13.81
CA ALA A 246 -7.11 -6.91 13.29
C ALA A 246 -6.03 -7.19 14.38
N GLY A 247 -6.37 -7.00 15.66
CA GLY A 247 -5.46 -7.24 16.79
C GLY A 247 -4.63 -6.02 17.17
N GLU A 248 -4.09 -6.03 18.39
CA GLU A 248 -3.27 -4.95 18.94
C GLU A 248 -1.78 -5.17 18.60
N LEU A 249 -1.35 -4.84 17.37
CA LEU A 249 0.09 -4.83 17.05
C LEU A 249 0.78 -3.51 17.40
N VAL A 250 0.04 -2.40 17.29
CA VAL A 250 0.52 -1.05 17.58
C VAL A 250 -0.56 -0.33 18.37
N ALA A 251 -0.17 0.47 19.37
CA ALA A 251 -1.10 1.15 20.28
C ALA A 251 -2.14 2.04 19.56
N GLU A 252 -1.77 2.62 18.41
CA GLU A 252 -2.66 3.46 17.60
C GLU A 252 -2.47 3.18 16.09
N PRO A 253 -3.17 2.18 15.52
CA PRO A 253 -3.10 1.92 14.10
C PRO A 253 -3.66 3.11 13.32
N SER A 254 -2.94 3.52 12.28
CA SER A 254 -3.41 4.55 11.35
C SER A 254 -3.66 3.89 10.01
N VAL A 255 -4.93 3.81 9.61
CA VAL A 255 -5.35 3.18 8.36
C VAL A 255 -6.23 4.18 7.64
N GLY A 256 -6.03 4.31 6.33
CA GLY A 256 -6.89 5.06 5.43
C GLY A 256 -7.15 4.26 4.16
N LEU A 257 -8.28 4.53 3.51
CA LEU A 257 -8.61 3.92 2.22
C LEU A 257 -9.41 4.89 1.37
N ILE A 258 -9.37 4.65 0.06
CA ILE A 258 -10.32 5.18 -0.90
C ILE A 258 -11.08 4.00 -1.49
N ALA A 259 -12.36 4.21 -1.80
CA ALA A 259 -13.20 3.20 -2.41
C ALA A 259 -14.15 3.82 -3.44
N LEU A 260 -14.49 3.06 -4.47
CA LEU A 260 -15.47 3.39 -5.50
C LEU A 260 -16.40 2.19 -5.67
N THR A 261 -17.70 2.43 -5.91
CA THR A 261 -18.64 1.39 -6.31
C THR A 261 -19.40 1.78 -7.57
N ALA A 262 -19.87 0.78 -8.32
CA ALA A 262 -20.62 0.96 -9.55
C ALA A 262 -21.77 -0.07 -9.66
N ARG A 263 -22.93 0.38 -10.14
CA ARG A 263 -24.13 -0.45 -10.39
C ARG A 263 -24.78 -0.08 -11.72
N ASP A 264 -25.42 -1.05 -12.35
CA ASP A 264 -26.29 -0.97 -13.53
C ASP A 264 -25.72 -0.25 -14.75
N GLY A 265 -24.40 -0.26 -14.95
CA GLY A 265 -23.73 0.35 -16.11
C GLY A 265 -24.09 1.81 -16.43
N SER A 266 -24.77 2.51 -15.51
CA SER A 266 -25.38 3.82 -15.76
C SER A 266 -25.05 4.78 -14.61
N ALA A 267 -24.40 5.88 -15.01
CA ALA A 267 -24.00 7.04 -14.20
C ALA A 267 -23.29 6.70 -12.88
N LEU A 268 -21.98 6.99 -12.82
CA LEU A 268 -21.16 7.12 -11.62
C LEU A 268 -22.00 7.54 -10.39
N ARG A 269 -22.46 6.57 -9.59
CA ARG A 269 -22.76 6.87 -8.19
C ARG A 269 -21.41 6.94 -7.52
N GLN A 270 -20.79 8.12 -7.56
CA GLN A 270 -19.72 8.44 -6.63
C GLN A 270 -20.29 8.17 -5.23
N ILE A 271 -19.87 7.07 -4.61
CA ILE A 271 -19.92 6.99 -3.17
C ILE A 271 -18.97 8.10 -2.68
N PRO A 272 -19.46 9.09 -1.90
CA PRO A 272 -18.58 10.08 -1.32
C PRO A 272 -17.49 9.34 -0.54
N TYR A 273 -16.25 9.70 -0.84
CA TYR A 273 -15.01 9.24 -0.22
C TYR A 273 -15.24 8.72 1.20
N LEU A 274 -15.12 7.40 1.41
CA LEU A 274 -15.03 6.89 2.76
C LEU A 274 -13.60 7.13 3.27
N PHE A 275 -13.31 8.37 3.64
CA PHE A 275 -12.07 8.71 4.33
C PHE A 275 -12.23 8.34 5.80
N MET A 276 -11.99 7.08 6.14
CA MET A 276 -11.73 6.75 7.54
C MET A 276 -10.29 7.10 7.85
N ALA A 277 -10.04 8.31 8.34
CA ALA A 277 -8.92 8.56 9.23
C ALA A 277 -9.49 8.50 10.64
N MET A 278 -9.35 7.35 11.30
CA MET A 278 -9.78 7.22 12.69
C MET A 278 -8.57 7.59 13.59
N PRO A 279 -8.55 8.76 14.25
CA PRO A 279 -7.77 8.89 15.45
C PRO A 279 -8.48 8.09 16.54
N PHE A 280 -7.81 7.05 17.04
CA PHE A 280 -8.26 6.37 18.25
C PHE A 280 -8.13 7.36 19.42
N ARG A 281 -9.24 7.75 20.02
CA ARG A 281 -9.29 8.41 21.33
C ARG A 281 -10.04 7.51 22.29
#